data_AF-A0A7G8YH43-F1
#
_entry.id   AF-A0A7G8YH43-F1
#
_cell.length_a   1.000
_cell.length_b   1.000
_cell.length_c   1.000
_cell.angle_alpha   90.00
_cell.angle_beta   90.00
_cell.angle_gamma   90.00
#
_symmetry.space_group_name_H-M   'P 1'
#
loop_
_entity.id
_entity.type
_entity.pdbx_description
1 polymer ?
#
loop_
_entity_poly.entity_id
_entity_poly.type
_entity_poly.pdbx_seq_one_letter_code
_entity_poly.pdbx_strand_id
1 'polypeptide(L)'
;MVAMLMCGAVWAASDADEAAALASLNEVQKLYENRPQGTHNQAGTRTLSKQDINDCVIQMAEAKSKLDDVKKQYGSTKAYQSMQTRMLTGQVRGRLSTCKQTKDTLGY
;
A
#
# COMPACT_ATOMS: atom_id res chain seq x y z
N MET A 1 26.47 10.78 43.42
CA MET A 1 27.03 10.68 42.04
C MET A 1 26.85 9.22 41.64
N VAL A 2 26.14 8.80 40.59
CA VAL A 2 25.84 9.41 39.29
C VAL A 2 24.42 8.96 38.89
N ALA A 3 23.68 9.90 38.31
CA ALA A 3 22.30 9.77 37.86
C ALA A 3 22.12 8.69 36.77
N MET A 4 21.19 7.76 36.99
CA MET A 4 20.58 6.97 35.91
C MET A 4 19.54 7.84 35.17
N LEU A 5 20.03 8.73 34.31
CA LEU A 5 19.26 9.43 33.29
C LEU A 5 19.24 8.55 32.03
N MET A 6 18.34 7.57 31.97
CA MET A 6 18.11 6.74 30.77
C MET A 6 16.62 6.59 30.47
N CYS A 7 15.88 7.70 30.45
CA CYS A 7 14.48 7.73 29.99
C CYS A 7 14.20 8.96 29.11
N GLY A 8 15.06 9.24 28.13
CA GLY A 8 14.91 10.42 27.25
C GLY A 8 14.76 10.13 25.75
N ALA A 9 15.19 8.95 25.27
CA ALA A 9 15.37 8.76 23.82
C ALA A 9 14.20 8.08 23.08
N VAL A 10 13.19 7.56 23.79
CA VAL A 10 12.06 6.85 23.15
C VAL A 10 11.13 7.80 22.37
N TRP A 11 11.08 9.08 22.73
CA TRP A 11 10.11 10.02 22.14
C TRP A 11 10.56 10.56 20.77
N ALA A 12 11.85 10.76 20.52
CA ALA A 12 12.33 11.29 19.24
C ALA A 12 12.31 10.26 18.10
N ALA A 13 12.49 8.96 18.41
CA ALA A 13 12.32 7.89 17.43
C ALA A 13 10.85 7.75 17.02
N SER A 14 9.93 7.91 17.98
CA SER A 14 8.49 7.76 17.73
C SER A 14 7.95 8.72 16.68
N ASP A 15 8.35 10.01 16.71
CA ASP A 15 7.90 11.00 15.74
C ASP A 15 8.55 10.81 14.35
N ALA A 16 9.82 10.40 14.31
CA ALA A 16 10.52 10.09 13.06
C ALA A 16 9.97 8.83 12.39
N ASP A 17 9.70 7.79 13.17
CA ASP A 17 9.07 6.54 12.72
C ASP A 17 7.63 6.77 12.24
N GLU A 18 6.89 7.67 12.89
CA GLU A 18 5.55 8.09 12.46
C GLU A 18 5.59 8.79 11.09
N ALA A 19 6.53 9.73 10.89
CA ALA A 19 6.71 10.41 9.61
C ALA A 19 7.16 9.45 8.50
N ALA A 20 8.06 8.51 8.80
CA ALA A 20 8.51 7.48 7.86
C ALA A 20 7.38 6.50 7.49
N ALA A 21 6.54 6.13 8.47
CA ALA A 21 5.35 5.32 8.24
C ALA A 21 4.36 6.05 7.32
N LEU A 22 4.09 7.33 7.56
CA LEU A 22 3.21 8.15 6.71
C LEU A 22 3.76 8.27 5.28
N ALA A 23 5.06 8.53 5.12
CA ALA A 23 5.69 8.60 3.80
C ALA A 23 5.52 7.28 3.03
N SER A 24 5.80 6.15 3.69
CA SER A 24 5.67 4.82 3.09
C SER A 24 4.23 4.47 2.75
N LEU A 25 3.27 4.83 3.62
CA LEU A 25 1.84 4.63 3.35
C LEU A 25 1.35 5.49 2.19
N ASN A 26 1.87 6.71 2.04
CA ASN A 26 1.56 7.59 0.92
C ASN A 26 2.11 7.01 -0.41
N GLU A 27 3.28 6.37 -0.41
CA GLU A 27 3.75 5.64 -1.59
C GLU A 27 2.81 4.51 -2.00
N VAL A 28 2.35 3.72 -1.03
CA VAL A 28 1.36 2.66 -1.29
C VAL A 28 0.06 3.25 -1.86
N GLN A 29 -0.39 4.38 -1.31
CA GLN A 29 -1.58 5.05 -1.81
C GLN A 29 -1.40 5.51 -3.26
N LYS A 30 -0.24 6.10 -3.61
CA LYS A 30 0.07 6.47 -5.00
C LYS A 30 0.08 5.28 -5.93
N LEU A 31 0.66 4.14 -5.52
CA LEU A 31 0.61 2.90 -6.30
C LEU A 31 -0.82 2.43 -6.51
N TYR A 32 -1.66 2.52 -5.48
CA TYR A 32 -3.07 2.20 -5.57
C TYR A 32 -3.84 3.13 -6.51
N GLU A 33 -3.57 4.44 -6.47
CA GLU A 33 -4.25 5.44 -7.31
C GLU A 33 -3.82 5.35 -8.78
N ASN A 34 -2.52 5.11 -9.04
CA ASN A 34 -1.93 5.00 -10.38
C ASN A 34 -2.16 3.64 -11.07
N ARG A 35 -2.93 2.75 -10.44
CA ARG A 35 -3.25 1.42 -11.00
C ARG A 35 -3.82 1.54 -12.43
N PRO A 36 -3.54 0.57 -13.32
CA PRO A 36 -4.08 0.57 -14.67
C PRO A 36 -5.61 0.54 -14.59
N GLN A 37 -6.27 1.55 -15.16
CA GLN A 37 -7.73 1.58 -15.21
C GLN A 37 -8.29 1.10 -16.55
N GLY A 38 -7.42 0.63 -17.45
CA GLY A 38 -7.75 0.24 -18.82
C GLY A 38 -7.79 1.43 -19.77
N THR A 39 -7.83 1.12 -21.07
CA THR A 39 -7.85 2.13 -22.14
C THR A 39 -9.29 2.47 -22.50
N HIS A 40 -9.63 3.75 -22.68
CA HIS A 40 -10.96 4.14 -23.15
C HIS A 40 -11.22 3.56 -24.53
N ASN A 41 -12.39 2.97 -24.72
CA ASN A 41 -12.86 2.46 -26.00
C ASN A 41 -13.95 3.36 -26.59
N GLN A 42 -14.30 3.11 -27.86
CA GLN A 42 -15.29 3.90 -28.59
C GLN A 42 -16.71 3.81 -27.99
N ALA A 43 -16.99 2.81 -27.14
CA ALA A 43 -18.27 2.67 -26.44
C ALA A 43 -18.34 3.51 -25.14
N GLY A 44 -17.34 4.34 -24.85
CA GLY A 44 -17.27 5.12 -23.61
C GLY A 44 -16.96 4.29 -22.36
N THR A 45 -16.60 3.01 -22.54
CA THR A 45 -16.16 2.11 -21.46
C THR A 45 -14.64 1.93 -21.50
N ARG A 46 -14.05 1.24 -20.52
CA ARG A 46 -12.62 0.95 -20.51
C ARG A 46 -12.37 -0.51 -20.82
N THR A 47 -11.56 -0.77 -21.85
CA THR A 47 -11.09 -2.11 -22.17
C THR A 47 -9.80 -2.38 -21.40
N LEU A 48 -9.77 -3.49 -20.67
CA LEU A 48 -8.57 -3.98 -20.00
C LEU A 48 -7.80 -4.89 -20.96
N SER A 49 -6.65 -4.42 -21.43
CA SER A 49 -5.73 -5.26 -22.21
C SER A 49 -5.07 -6.32 -21.33
N LYS A 50 -4.49 -7.35 -21.96
CA LYS A 50 -3.66 -8.35 -21.28
C LYS A 50 -2.52 -7.71 -20.47
N GLN A 51 -1.94 -6.64 -21.00
CA GLN A 51 -0.89 -5.89 -20.32
C GLN A 51 -1.44 -5.14 -19.11
N ASP A 52 -2.57 -4.43 -19.24
CA ASP A 52 -3.20 -3.70 -18.12
C ASP A 52 -3.49 -4.61 -16.92
N ILE A 53 -3.96 -5.83 -17.18
CA ILE A 53 -4.26 -6.81 -16.11
C ILE A 53 -2.97 -7.32 -15.46
N ASN A 54 -1.95 -7.65 -16.25
CA ASN A 54 -0.66 -8.08 -15.70
C ASN A 54 0.00 -6.97 -14.87
N ASP A 55 0.00 -5.74 -15.38
CA ASP A 55 0.53 -4.58 -14.69
C ASP A 55 -0.25 -4.30 -13.41
N CYS A 56 -1.58 -4.48 -13.41
CA CYS A 56 -2.38 -4.36 -12.19
C CYS A 56 -1.95 -5.39 -11.14
N VAL A 57 -1.75 -6.66 -11.53
CA VAL A 57 -1.33 -7.71 -10.59
C VAL A 57 0.05 -7.39 -10.02
N ILE A 58 1.00 -6.95 -10.85
CA ILE A 58 2.36 -6.60 -10.43
C ILE A 58 2.32 -5.40 -9.47
N GLN A 59 1.70 -4.29 -9.87
CA GLN A 59 1.64 -3.07 -9.06
C GLN A 59 0.91 -3.30 -7.73
N MET A 60 -0.19 -4.07 -7.72
CA MET A 60 -0.92 -4.34 -6.48
C MET A 60 -0.19 -5.36 -5.59
N ALA A 61 0.60 -6.27 -6.16
CA ALA A 61 1.48 -7.15 -5.40
C ALA A 61 2.63 -6.35 -4.75
N GLU A 62 3.20 -5.39 -5.47
CA GLU A 62 4.22 -4.46 -4.94
C GLU A 62 3.65 -3.59 -3.82
N ALA A 63 2.49 -2.98 -4.03
CA ALA A 63 1.79 -2.19 -3.01
C ALA A 63 1.50 -3.03 -1.75
N LYS A 64 1.10 -4.29 -1.93
CA LYS A 64 0.91 -5.23 -0.82
C LYS A 64 2.23 -5.53 -0.10
N SER A 65 3.31 -5.78 -0.83
CA SER A 65 4.63 -6.04 -0.23
C SER A 65 5.09 -4.84 0.61
N LYS A 66 5.00 -3.63 0.06
CA LYS A 66 5.31 -2.39 0.79
C LYS A 66 4.46 -2.25 2.06
N LEU A 67 3.15 -2.53 2.01
CA LEU A 67 2.30 -2.54 3.20
C LEU A 67 2.74 -3.57 4.26
N ASP A 68 3.13 -4.76 3.83
CA ASP A 68 3.61 -5.81 4.73
C ASP A 68 4.97 -5.43 5.36
N ASP A 69 5.82 -4.66 4.65
CA ASP A 69 7.07 -4.14 5.20
C ASP A 69 6.85 -2.95 6.14
N VAL A 70 5.93 -2.04 5.82
CA VAL A 70 5.48 -0.97 6.74
C VAL A 70 4.91 -1.57 8.02
N LYS A 71 4.16 -2.68 7.93
CA LYS A 71 3.67 -3.40 9.11
C LYS A 71 4.81 -3.91 10.00
N LYS A 72 5.86 -4.48 9.39
CA LYS A 72 7.00 -5.03 10.14
C LYS A 72 7.82 -3.93 10.82
N GLN A 73 8.07 -2.84 10.11
CA GLN A 73 8.93 -1.75 10.58
C GLN A 73 8.19 -0.77 11.49
N TYR A 74 6.93 -0.47 11.17
CA TYR A 74 6.16 0.62 11.77
C TYR A 74 4.81 0.16 12.31
N GLY A 75 4.60 -1.13 12.57
CA GLY A 75 3.31 -1.67 13.00
C GLY A 75 2.75 -1.10 14.32
N SER A 76 3.62 -0.54 15.15
CA SER A 76 3.27 0.14 16.41
C SER A 76 2.94 1.63 16.26
N THR A 77 3.18 2.24 15.09
CA THR A 77 2.91 3.65 14.82
C THR A 77 1.41 3.94 14.76
N LYS A 78 1.01 5.17 15.10
CA LYS A 78 -0.41 5.57 15.01
C LYS A 78 -0.86 5.61 13.55
N ALA A 79 0.03 6.01 12.65
CA ALA A 79 -0.17 6.02 11.21
C ALA A 79 -0.57 4.63 10.69
N TYR A 80 0.16 3.59 11.08
CA TYR A 80 -0.18 2.22 10.67
C TYR A 80 -1.47 1.71 11.32
N GLN A 81 -1.70 2.04 12.59
CA GLN A 81 -2.91 1.62 13.32
C GLN A 81 -4.18 2.38 12.92
N SER A 82 -4.02 3.50 12.19
CA SER A 82 -5.13 4.36 11.75
C SER A 82 -6.15 3.62 10.88
N MET A 83 -7.38 4.13 10.90
CA MET A 83 -8.46 3.61 10.05
C MET A 83 -8.11 3.76 8.55
N GLN A 84 -7.40 4.82 8.17
CA GLN A 84 -6.98 5.05 6.78
C GLN A 84 -6.07 3.92 6.28
N THR A 85 -5.06 3.53 7.05
CA THR A 85 -4.16 2.43 6.69
C THR A 85 -4.88 1.09 6.60
N ARG A 86 -5.84 0.83 7.51
CA ARG A 86 -6.68 -0.37 7.44
C ARG A 86 -7.51 -0.39 6.16
N MET A 87 -8.11 0.74 5.79
CA MET A 87 -8.87 0.87 4.54
C MET A 87 -7.97 0.67 3.32
N LEU A 88 -6.81 1.32 3.27
CA LEU A 88 -5.83 1.17 2.18
C LEU A 88 -5.38 -0.30 2.03
N THR A 89 -5.11 -0.97 3.15
CA THR A 89 -4.73 -2.39 3.16
C THR A 89 -5.85 -3.28 2.60
N GLY A 90 -7.10 -3.01 2.99
CA GLY A 90 -8.26 -3.70 2.44
C GLY A 90 -8.43 -3.46 0.94
N GLN A 91 -8.29 -2.21 0.51
CA GLN A 91 -8.40 -1.81 -0.89
C GLN A 91 -7.34 -2.46 -1.77
N VAL A 92 -6.06 -2.43 -1.37
CA VAL A 92 -4.96 -3.06 -2.11
C VAL A 92 -5.18 -4.57 -2.24
N ARG A 93 -5.54 -5.24 -1.13
CA ARG A 93 -5.83 -6.69 -1.14
C ARG A 93 -7.03 -7.04 -2.03
N GLY A 94 -8.11 -6.27 -1.92
CA GLY A 94 -9.31 -6.45 -2.74
C GLY A 94 -9.00 -6.29 -4.22
N ARG A 95 -8.30 -5.21 -4.60
CA ARG A 95 -7.90 -4.97 -6.00
C ARG A 95 -6.94 -6.02 -6.54
N LEU A 96 -5.96 -6.46 -5.74
CA LEU A 96 -5.08 -7.55 -6.15
C LEU A 96 -5.87 -8.83 -6.45
N SER A 97 -6.83 -9.17 -5.59
CA SER A 97 -7.70 -10.33 -5.81
C SER A 97 -8.53 -10.19 -7.08
N THR A 98 -9.14 -9.01 -7.31
CA THR A 98 -9.88 -8.74 -8.54
C THR A 98 -9.00 -8.85 -9.77
N CYS A 99 -7.80 -8.24 -9.77
CA CYS A 99 -6.91 -8.29 -10.94
C CYS A 99 -6.42 -9.72 -11.23
N LYS A 100 -6.14 -10.53 -10.21
CA LYS A 100 -5.85 -11.96 -10.38
C LYS A 100 -7.05 -12.72 -10.95
N GLN A 101 -8.22 -12.53 -10.37
CA GLN A 101 -9.44 -13.18 -10.85
C GLN A 101 -9.75 -12.80 -12.31
N THR A 102 -9.60 -11.53 -12.68
CA THR A 102 -9.79 -11.07 -14.06
C THR A 102 -8.74 -11.65 -14.99
N LYS A 103 -7.48 -11.77 -14.55
CA LYS A 103 -6.42 -12.45 -15.30
C LYS A 103 -6.80 -13.90 -15.61
N ASP A 104 -7.21 -14.65 -14.59
CA ASP A 104 -7.59 -16.05 -14.71
C ASP A 104 -8.86 -16.21 -15.58
N THR A 105 -9.84 -15.33 -15.41
CA THR A 105 -11.10 -15.35 -16.19
C THR A 105 -10.88 -15.05 -17.67
N LEU A 106 -9.95 -14.14 -17.99
CA LEU A 106 -9.63 -13.77 -19.37
C LEU A 106 -8.58 -14.68 -20.02
N GLY A 107 -7.98 -15.61 -19.26
CA GLY A 107 -6.98 -16.56 -19.76
C GLY A 107 -5.64 -15.92 -20.13
N TYR A 108 -5.23 -14.88 -19.41
CA TYR A 108 -4.03 -14.08 -19.68
C TYR A 108 -2.74 -14.64 -19.04
#